data_AF-A0A1I4TFB3-F1
#
_entry.id   AF-A0A1I4TFB3-F1
#
_cell.length_a   1.000
_cell.length_b   1.000
_cell.length_c   1.000
_cell.angle_alpha   90.00
_cell.angle_beta   90.00
_cell.angle_gamma   90.00
#
_symmetry.space_group_name_H-M   'P 1'
#
loop_
_entity.id
_entity.type
_entity.pdbx_description
1 polymer ?
#
loop_
_entity_poly.entity_id
_entity_poly.type
_entity_poly.pdbx_seq_one_letter_code
_entity_poly.pdbx_strand_id
1 'polypeptide(L)' 'MHADFSIEPPACGSVLDRRTIALANARWFRAMAWRALRDGAPKGALRAANARAAARIVLRQARRDALVNRLVTDALAMSD' A
#
# COMPACT_ATOMS: atom_id res chain seq x y z
N MET A 1 -16.79 -26.79 20.57
CA MET A 1 -17.19 -26.11 19.32
C MET A 1 -16.09 -25.08 19.02
N HIS A 2 -15.00 -25.50 18.39
CA HIS A 2 -13.93 -24.59 17.98
C HIS A 2 -14.32 -24.02 16.62
N ALA A 3 -14.55 -22.71 16.57
CA ALA A 3 -14.72 -22.02 15.32
C ALA A 3 -13.34 -21.93 14.65
N ASP A 4 -13.10 -22.81 13.69
CA ASP A 4 -11.99 -22.69 12.75
C ASP A 4 -12.25 -21.43 11.91
N PHE A 5 -11.77 -20.29 12.40
CA PHE A 5 -11.56 -19.12 11.57
C PHE A 5 -10.42 -19.45 10.60
N SER A 6 -10.75 -20.17 9.53
CA SER A 6 -9.94 -20.20 8.33
C SER A 6 -9.96 -18.78 7.78
N ILE A 7 -8.99 -17.97 8.24
CA ILE A 7 -8.62 -16.73 7.57
C ILE A 7 -7.93 -17.21 6.28
N GLU A 8 -8.75 -17.57 5.29
CA GLU A 8 -8.28 -17.64 3.90
C GLU A 8 -7.64 -16.28 3.62
N PRO A 9 -6.32 -16.21 3.38
CA PRO A 9 -5.68 -14.95 3.07
C PRO A 9 -6.39 -14.43 1.81
N PRO A 10 -6.96 -13.21 1.83
CA PRO A 10 -7.73 -12.70 0.71
C PRO A 10 -6.87 -12.82 -0.53
N ALA A 11 -7.37 -13.59 -1.51
CA ALA A 11 -6.66 -14.03 -2.71
C ALA A 11 -5.65 -12.95 -3.12
N CYS A 12 -4.42 -13.16 -2.68
CA CYS A 12 -3.39 -12.16 -2.74
C CYS A 12 -3.06 -12.04 -4.21
N GLY A 13 -3.60 -10.99 -4.88
CA GLY A 13 -3.13 -10.61 -6.21
C GLY A 13 -1.60 -10.66 -6.20
N SER A 14 -1.02 -11.10 -7.32
CA SER A 14 0.42 -11.38 -7.40
C SER A 14 1.25 -10.23 -6.83
N VAL A 15 2.47 -10.50 -6.35
CA VAL A 15 3.34 -9.44 -5.79
C VAL A 15 3.48 -8.25 -6.77
N LEU A 16 3.43 -8.53 -8.07
CA LEU A 16 3.38 -7.54 -9.15
C LEU A 16 2.10 -6.70 -9.13
N ASP A 17 0.94 -7.28 -8.88
CA ASP A 17 -0.33 -6.57 -8.73
C ASP A 17 -0.32 -5.64 -7.52
N ARG A 18 0.19 -6.11 -6.37
CA ARG A 18 0.31 -5.28 -5.15
C ARG A 18 1.22 -4.08 -5.36
N ARG A 19 2.37 -4.28 -6.03
CA ARG A 19 3.29 -3.18 -6.37
C ARG A 19 2.63 -2.18 -7.32
N THR A 20 1.92 -2.67 -8.34
CA THR A 20 1.25 -1.82 -9.33
C THR A 20 0.16 -0.98 -8.70
N ILE A 21 -0.67 -1.56 -7.83
CA ILE A 21 -1.70 -0.86 -7.05
C ILE A 21 -1.07 0.20 -6.16
N ALA A 22 0.01 -0.12 -5.44
CA ALA A 22 0.71 0.84 -4.58
C ALA A 22 1.26 2.03 -5.36
N LEU A 23 1.82 1.80 -6.56
CA LEU A 23 2.30 2.87 -7.44
C LEU A 23 1.15 3.73 -7.98
N ALA A 24 0.03 3.11 -8.38
CA ALA A 24 -1.16 3.82 -8.83
C ALA A 24 -1.72 4.72 -7.71
N ASN A 25 -1.87 4.19 -6.50
CA ASN A 25 -2.31 4.94 -5.33
C ASN A 25 -1.35 6.11 -5.01
N ALA A 26 -0.04 5.87 -5.02
CA ALA A 26 0.93 6.92 -4.78
C ALA A 26 0.88 8.04 -5.84
N ARG A 27 0.67 7.70 -7.12
CA ARG A 27 0.47 8.68 -8.20
C ARG A 27 -0.82 9.49 -7.98
N TRP A 28 -1.91 8.83 -7.63
CA TRP A 28 -3.19 9.47 -7.35
C TRP A 28 -3.07 10.45 -6.17
N PHE A 29 -2.46 10.03 -5.05
CA PHE A 29 -2.20 10.90 -3.90
C PHE A 29 -1.32 12.11 -4.27
N ARG A 30 -0.29 11.92 -5.09
CA ARG A 30 0.54 13.05 -5.57
C ARG A 30 -0.27 14.02 -6.43
N ALA A 31 -1.11 13.52 -7.33
CA ALA A 31 -1.99 14.35 -8.15
C ALA A 31 -2.97 15.15 -7.29
N MET A 32 -3.56 14.53 -6.26
CA MET A 32 -4.39 15.22 -5.28
C MET A 32 -3.62 16.31 -4.53
N ALA A 33 -2.37 16.07 -4.15
CA ALA A 33 -1.55 17.08 -3.50
C ALA A 33 -1.34 18.31 -4.39
N TRP A 34 -1.11 18.10 -5.70
CA TRP A 34 -1.01 19.20 -6.67
C TRP A 34 -2.33 19.95 -6.83
N ARG A 35 -3.45 19.22 -6.88
CA ARG A 35 -4.79 19.81 -6.99
C ARG A 35 -5.15 20.63 -5.75
N ALA A 36 -4.86 20.13 -4.56
CA ALA A 36 -5.11 20.82 -3.29
C ALA A 36 -4.38 22.17 -3.16
N LEU A 37 -3.28 22.36 -3.88
CA LEU A 37 -2.56 23.64 -3.91
C LEU A 37 -3.14 24.66 -4.91
N ARG A 38 -4.09 24.23 -5.77
CA ARG A 38 -4.60 25.03 -6.89
C ARG A 38 -6.12 25.19 -6.90
N ASP A 39 -6.84 24.36 -6.13
CA ASP A 39 -8.31 24.34 -6.14
C ASP A 39 -8.95 25.45 -5.31
N GLY A 40 -8.17 26.29 -4.62
CA GLY A 40 -8.67 27.40 -3.79
C GLY A 40 -9.43 26.97 -2.53
N ALA A 41 -9.59 25.67 -2.28
CA ALA A 41 -10.34 25.17 -1.14
C ALA A 41 -9.52 25.30 0.16
N PRO A 42 -10.19 25.49 1.32
CA PRO A 42 -9.54 25.74 2.59
C PRO A 42 -8.42 24.73 2.93
N LYS A 43 -7.40 25.22 3.64
CA LYS A 43 -6.30 24.39 4.17
C LYS A 43 -5.56 23.60 3.07
N GLY A 44 -5.45 24.14 1.85
CA GLY A 44 -4.82 23.48 0.71
C GLY A 44 -3.41 22.93 0.99
N ALA A 45 -2.58 23.68 1.70
CA ALA A 45 -1.24 23.24 2.10
C ALA A 45 -1.26 22.00 3.01
N LEU A 46 -2.16 21.95 4.01
CA LEU A 46 -2.33 20.81 4.90
C LEU A 46 -2.85 19.58 4.16
N ARG A 47 -3.85 19.75 3.27
CA ARG A 47 -4.36 18.68 2.41
C ARG A 47 -3.27 18.12 1.51
N ALA A 48 -2.45 18.98 0.91
CA ALA A 48 -1.33 18.57 0.08
C ALA A 48 -0.25 17.83 0.88
N ALA A 49 0.07 18.28 2.10
CA ALA A 49 1.00 17.60 3.00
C ALA A 49 0.47 16.21 3.39
N ASN A 50 -0.81 16.10 3.75
CA ASN A 50 -1.45 14.83 4.09
C ASN A 50 -1.43 13.86 2.89
N ALA A 51 -1.83 14.32 1.71
CA ALA A 51 -1.80 13.49 0.50
C ALA A 51 -0.37 13.00 0.17
N ARG A 52 0.66 13.84 0.33
CA ARG A 52 2.06 13.40 0.18
C ARG A 52 2.47 12.38 1.26
N ALA A 53 2.01 12.55 2.49
CA ALA A 53 2.25 11.59 3.57
C ALA A 53 1.59 10.24 3.27
N ALA A 54 0.32 10.23 2.81
CA ALA A 54 -0.39 9.04 2.38
C ALA A 54 0.35 8.30 1.25
N ALA A 55 0.83 9.02 0.23
CA ALA A 55 1.66 8.43 -0.82
C ALA A 55 2.92 7.72 -0.26
N ARG A 56 3.59 8.33 0.72
CA ARG A 56 4.77 7.73 1.38
C ARG A 56 4.39 6.49 2.18
N ILE A 57 3.26 6.52 2.89
CA ILE A 57 2.78 5.39 3.70
C ILE A 57 2.49 4.19 2.80
N VAL A 58 1.75 4.38 1.70
CA VAL A 58 1.43 3.29 0.76
C VAL A 58 2.69 2.65 0.17
N LEU A 59 3.67 3.46 -0.25
CA LEU A 59 4.93 2.94 -0.79
C LEU A 59 5.74 2.18 0.27
N ARG A 60 5.78 2.67 1.52
CA ARG A 60 6.45 1.99 2.63
C ARG A 60 5.77 0.67 2.97
N GLN A 61 4.44 0.64 2.96
CA GLN A 61 3.68 -0.58 3.20
C GLN A 61 3.94 -1.62 2.12
N ALA A 62 3.86 -1.25 0.84
CA ALA A 62 4.14 -2.17 -0.26
C ALA A 62 5.57 -2.73 -0.22
N ARG A 63 6.56 -1.92 0.20
CA ARG A 63 7.92 -2.40 0.42
C ARG A 63 8.02 -3.41 1.55
N ARG A 64 7.32 -3.16 2.67
CA ARG A 64 7.25 -4.11 3.79
C ARG A 64 6.58 -5.41 3.37
N ASP A 65 5.47 -5.34 2.67
CA ASP A 65 4.74 -6.52 2.19
C ASP A 65 5.61 -7.35 1.24
N ALA A 66 6.34 -6.71 0.33
CA ALA A 66 7.27 -7.41 -0.57
C ALA A 66 8.41 -8.11 0.20
N LEU A 67 8.93 -7.48 1.26
CA LEU A 67 9.94 -8.11 2.12
C LEU A 67 9.37 -9.31 2.87
N VAL A 68 8.20 -9.15 3.49
CA VAL A 68 7.54 -10.24 4.23
C VAL A 68 7.25 -11.41 3.30
N ASN A 69 6.69 -11.15 2.12
CA ASN A 69 6.41 -12.20 1.13
C ASN A 69 7.69 -12.96 0.75
N ARG A 70 8.81 -12.25 0.54
CA ARG A 70 10.09 -12.90 0.25
C ARG A 70 10.55 -13.79 1.41
N LEU A 71 10.51 -13.28 2.64
CA LEU A 71 10.90 -14.06 3.83
C LEU A 71 10.04 -15.31 4.01
N VAL A 72 8.73 -15.21 3.74
CA VAL A 72 7.81 -16.36 3.78
C VAL A 72 8.17 -17.37 2.69
N THR A 73 8.40 -16.92 1.45
CA THR A 73 8.82 -17.82 0.37
C THR A 73 10.15 -18.51 0.67
N ASP A 74 11.14 -17.78 1.18
CA ASP A 74 12.44 -18.33 1.55
C ASP A 74 12.29 -19.37 2.69
N ALA A 75 11.46 -19.10 3.70
CA ALA A 75 11.20 -20.03 4.80
C ALA A 75 10.47 -21.31 4.35
N LEU A 76 9.50 -21.20 3.45
CA LEU A 76 8.82 -22.36 2.86
C LEU A 76 9.79 -23.22 2.05
N ALA A 77 10.65 -22.60 1.24
CA ALA A 77 11.66 -23.32 0.45
C ALA A 77 12.75 -24.02 1.30
N MET A 78 12.93 -23.62 2.56
CA MET A 78 13.83 -24.30 3.51
C MET A 78 13.16 -25.45 4.27
N SER A 79 11.83 -25.56 4.19
CA SER A 79 11.03 -26.56 4.91
C SER A 79 10.64 -27.77 4.05
N ASP A 80 10.94 -27.72 2.75
CA ASP A 80 10.80 -28.79 1.75
C ASP A 80 12.13 -29.54 1.56
#